data_AF-A0A662DRH7-F1
#
_entry.id   AF-A0A662DRH7-F1
#
_cell.length_a   1.000
_cell.length_b   1.000
_cell.length_c   1.000
_cell.angle_alpha   90.00
_cell.angle_beta   90.00
_cell.angle_gamma   90.00
#
_symmetry.space_group_name_H-M   'P 1'
#
loop_
_entity.id
_entity.type
_entity.pdbx_description
1 polymer ?
#
loop_
_entity_poly.entity_id
_entity_poly.type
_entity_poly.pdbx_seq_one_letter_code
_entity_poly.pdbx_strand_id
1 'polypeptide(L)'
;MPAMIPEPHPWRIQFQDLRERRPDLAEKVCRKLLVDMQRQGLVDFDSLDDEVAQLLHLSGERRGSDPNRPKPKMSREGRTALYELAIKYAERYLEPEEILAIILLTEKRQLAFDGARMAEDVETPLVELREKLQEFLEFAPGEAILPRALIIGTRAALIRRLLTDQLPFIAVAKKFVRVSDFAFLLDHLIPTEGNQGRIGGKA
;
A
#
# COMPACT_ATOMS: atom_id res chain seq x y z
N MET A 1 15.32 41.56 6.20
CA MET A 1 14.38 40.57 6.78
C MET A 1 14.84 39.20 6.30
N PRO A 2 15.17 38.25 7.19
CA PRO A 2 15.55 36.92 6.75
C PRO A 2 14.34 36.26 6.08
N ALA A 3 14.53 35.74 4.87
CA ALA A 3 13.51 34.97 4.18
C ALA A 3 13.16 33.76 5.06
N MET A 4 11.91 33.68 5.52
CA MET A 4 11.42 32.46 6.16
C MET A 4 11.45 31.38 5.09
N ILE A 5 12.34 30.40 5.27
CA ILE A 5 12.31 29.17 4.49
C ILE A 5 10.96 28.53 4.84
N PRO A 6 10.06 28.31 3.86
CA PRO A 6 8.78 27.69 4.16
C PRO A 6 9.04 26.29 4.74
N GLU A 7 8.44 26.01 5.90
CA GLU A 7 8.47 24.68 6.51
C GLU A 7 8.02 23.64 5.46
N PRO A 8 8.73 22.52 5.30
CA PRO A 8 8.35 21.51 4.33
C PRO A 8 6.95 20.96 4.67
N HIS A 9 6.06 20.93 3.67
CA HIS A 9 4.72 20.38 3.84
C HIS A 9 4.77 18.97 4.48
N PRO A 10 3.84 18.64 5.40
CA PRO A 10 3.85 17.35 6.12
C PRO A 10 3.96 16.12 5.20
N TRP A 11 3.32 16.16 4.02
CA TRP A 11 3.39 15.07 3.04
C TRP A 11 4.79 14.79 2.53
N ARG A 12 5.67 15.80 2.43
CA ARG A 12 7.06 15.61 1.97
C ARG A 12 7.87 14.84 2.99
N ILE A 13 7.71 15.18 4.26
CA ILE A 13 8.38 14.48 5.37
C ILE A 13 7.92 13.02 5.39
N GLN A 14 6.59 12.79 5.32
CA GLN A 14 6.00 11.46 5.30
C GLN A 14 6.45 10.64 4.08
N PHE A 15 6.47 11.24 2.89
CA PHE A 15 6.94 10.55 1.69
C PHE A 15 8.43 10.22 1.73
N GLN A 16 9.26 11.12 2.27
CA GLN A 16 10.69 10.89 2.40
C GLN A 16 10.97 9.74 3.38
N ASP A 17 10.33 9.77 4.55
CA ASP A 17 10.39 8.68 5.54
C ASP A 17 9.90 7.34 4.94
N LEU A 18 8.80 7.35 4.20
CA LEU A 18 8.30 6.17 3.48
C LEU A 18 9.30 5.64 2.46
N ARG A 19 9.93 6.53 1.70
CA ARG A 19 10.94 6.17 0.68
C ARG A 19 12.16 5.50 1.28
N GLU A 20 12.57 5.92 2.47
CA GLU A 20 13.70 5.34 3.21
C GLU A 20 13.33 3.99 3.84
N ARG A 21 12.17 3.90 4.50
CA ARG A 21 11.73 2.67 5.18
C ARG A 21 11.25 1.58 4.22
N ARG A 22 10.50 1.96 3.18
CA ARG A 22 9.74 1.06 2.29
C ARG A 22 9.72 1.63 0.85
N PRO A 23 10.84 1.53 0.10
CA PRO A 23 10.91 2.05 -1.26
C PRO A 23 9.86 1.45 -2.19
N ASP A 24 9.47 0.18 -1.96
CA ASP A 24 8.40 -0.49 -2.70
C ASP A 24 7.04 0.20 -2.57
N LEU A 25 6.76 0.81 -1.41
CA LEU A 25 5.52 1.55 -1.16
C LEU A 25 5.59 2.96 -1.72
N ALA A 26 6.74 3.61 -1.66
CA ALA A 26 6.95 4.89 -2.31
C ALA A 26 6.70 4.79 -3.83
N GLU A 27 7.17 3.71 -4.49
CA GLU A 27 6.85 3.46 -5.90
C GLU A 27 5.34 3.29 -6.15
N LYS A 28 4.65 2.57 -5.25
CA LYS A 28 3.18 2.40 -5.35
C LYS A 28 2.45 3.73 -5.19
N VAL A 29 2.91 4.61 -4.30
CA VAL A 29 2.38 5.96 -4.13
C VAL A 29 2.55 6.76 -5.42
N CYS A 30 3.76 6.81 -6.00
CA CYS A 30 3.99 7.54 -7.25
C CYS A 30 3.09 7.03 -8.38
N ARG A 31 2.95 5.71 -8.53
CA ARG A 31 2.03 5.14 -9.51
C ARG A 31 0.57 5.54 -9.24
N LYS A 32 0.15 5.55 -7.98
CA LYS A 32 -1.21 5.93 -7.60
C LYS A 32 -1.50 7.39 -7.89
N LEU A 33 -0.58 8.29 -7.56
CA LEU A 33 -0.65 9.72 -7.89
C LEU A 33 -0.82 9.91 -9.40
N LEU A 34 0.03 9.26 -10.22
CA LEU A 34 -0.06 9.34 -11.67
C LEU A 34 -1.42 8.87 -12.20
N VAL A 35 -1.91 7.72 -11.73
CA VAL A 35 -3.21 7.16 -12.15
C VAL A 35 -4.37 8.07 -11.72
N ASP A 36 -4.32 8.66 -10.53
CA ASP A 36 -5.38 9.54 -10.05
C ASP A 36 -5.39 10.87 -10.82
N MET A 37 -4.23 11.48 -11.04
CA MET A 37 -4.11 12.69 -11.85
C MET A 37 -4.55 12.46 -13.30
N GLN A 38 -4.21 11.32 -13.89
CA GLN A 38 -4.66 10.95 -15.23
C GLN A 38 -6.19 10.79 -15.28
N ARG A 39 -6.79 10.15 -14.27
CA ARG A 39 -8.26 10.00 -14.19
C ARG A 39 -8.98 11.34 -14.06
N GLN A 40 -8.33 12.33 -13.46
CA GLN A 40 -8.84 13.71 -13.37
C GLN A 40 -8.55 14.53 -14.64
N GLY A 41 -7.83 13.98 -15.61
CA GLY A 41 -7.45 14.67 -16.84
C GLY A 41 -6.33 15.71 -16.66
N LEU A 42 -5.62 15.65 -15.53
CA LEU A 42 -4.54 16.60 -15.19
C LEU A 42 -3.21 16.26 -15.87
N VAL A 43 -3.04 14.99 -16.25
CA VAL A 43 -1.81 14.47 -16.87
C VAL A 43 -2.16 13.42 -17.92
N ASP A 44 -1.41 13.42 -19.02
CA ASP A 44 -1.50 12.39 -20.06
C ASP A 44 -0.28 11.45 -19.99
N PHE A 45 -0.51 10.14 -20.17
CA PHE A 45 0.56 9.15 -20.07
C PHE A 45 1.50 9.20 -21.28
N ASP A 46 0.99 9.50 -22.47
CA ASP A 46 1.85 9.58 -23.65
C ASP A 46 2.77 10.81 -23.56
N SER A 47 2.28 11.95 -23.03
CA SER A 47 3.15 13.09 -22.72
C SER A 47 4.18 12.79 -21.61
N LEU A 48 3.81 12.00 -20.59
CA LEU A 48 4.74 11.58 -19.54
C LEU A 48 5.85 10.67 -20.07
N ASP A 49 5.50 9.67 -20.90
CA ASP A 49 6.48 8.78 -21.52
C ASP A 49 7.48 9.57 -22.40
N ASP A 50 7.01 10.62 -23.06
CA ASP A 50 7.83 11.53 -23.86
C ASP A 50 8.77 12.38 -22.99
N GLU A 51 8.27 12.95 -21.90
CA GLU A 51 9.07 13.72 -20.94
C GLU A 51 10.13 12.85 -20.25
N VAL A 52 9.79 11.61 -19.88
CA VAL A 52 10.74 10.66 -19.30
C VAL A 52 11.83 10.29 -20.31
N ALA A 53 11.47 10.05 -21.57
CA ALA A 53 12.45 9.78 -22.62
C ALA A 53 13.40 10.97 -22.85
N GLN A 54 12.87 12.21 -22.82
CA GLN A 54 13.66 13.44 -22.91
C GLN A 54 14.61 13.61 -21.72
N LEU A 55 14.12 13.42 -20.49
CA LEU A 55 14.92 13.54 -19.26
C LEU A 55 16.09 12.56 -19.19
N LEU A 56 15.89 11.36 -19.71
CA LEU A 56 16.93 10.32 -19.76
C LEU A 56 17.87 10.46 -20.96
N HIS A 57 17.71 11.52 -21.76
CA HIS A 57 18.40 11.70 -23.03
C HIS A 57 18.31 10.45 -23.94
N LEU A 58 17.22 9.69 -23.83
CA LEU A 58 16.90 8.56 -24.69
C LEU A 58 16.35 9.08 -26.02
N SER A 59 17.08 9.99 -26.64
CA SER A 59 16.83 10.51 -27.98
C SER A 59 17.32 9.47 -28.99
N GLY A 60 16.60 8.33 -29.06
CA GLY A 60 16.88 7.23 -29.97
C GLY A 60 15.61 6.81 -30.69
N GLU A 61 15.42 7.35 -31.90
CA GLU A 61 14.53 6.87 -32.96
C GLU A 61 13.23 6.17 -32.52
N ARG A 62 12.18 6.93 -32.17
CA ARG A 62 10.81 6.45 -32.38
C ARG A 62 10.48 6.47 -33.87
N ARG A 63 11.15 5.62 -34.65
CA ARG A 63 10.77 5.31 -36.03
C ARG A 63 9.52 4.43 -35.98
N GLY A 64 8.38 5.05 -36.26
CA GLY A 64 7.09 4.38 -36.44
C GLY A 64 6.38 4.10 -35.11
N SER A 65 5.36 4.90 -34.81
CA SER A 65 4.31 4.53 -33.87
C SER A 65 3.48 3.40 -34.51
N ASP A 66 3.95 2.16 -34.38
CA ASP A 66 3.07 1.00 -34.53
C ASP A 66 2.28 0.89 -33.22
N PRO A 67 0.97 1.21 -33.23
CA PRO A 67 0.14 1.20 -32.02
C PRO A 67 0.04 -0.19 -31.37
N ASN A 68 0.42 -1.24 -32.10
CA ASN A 68 0.37 -2.63 -31.65
C ASN A 68 1.75 -3.19 -31.27
N ARG A 69 2.81 -2.37 -31.26
CA ARG A 69 4.13 -2.80 -30.81
C ARG A 69 4.15 -2.85 -29.28
N PRO A 70 4.56 -3.96 -28.65
CA PRO A 70 4.70 -4.02 -27.20
C PRO A 70 5.70 -2.96 -26.74
N LYS A 71 5.24 -2.04 -25.88
CA LYS A 71 6.09 -0.99 -25.29
C LYS A 71 7.29 -1.68 -24.59
N PRO A 72 8.54 -1.27 -24.86
CA PRO A 72 9.71 -1.88 -24.22
C PRO A 72 9.62 -1.73 -22.71
N LYS A 73 10.06 -2.75 -21.96
CA LYS A 73 10.09 -2.70 -20.49
C LYS A 73 10.98 -1.53 -20.06
N MET A 74 10.40 -0.58 -19.34
CA MET A 74 11.11 0.61 -18.88
C MET A 74 12.29 0.23 -17.96
N SER A 75 13.45 0.85 -18.21
CA SER A 75 14.67 0.69 -17.41
C SER A 75 14.46 1.16 -15.98
N ARG A 76 15.37 0.77 -15.07
CA ARG A 76 15.29 1.20 -13.67
C ARG A 76 15.43 2.72 -13.56
N GLU A 77 16.36 3.28 -14.32
CA GLU A 77 16.64 4.72 -14.39
C GLU A 77 15.41 5.49 -14.88
N GLY A 78 14.69 4.94 -15.88
CA GLY A 78 13.46 5.56 -16.35
C GLY A 78 12.27 5.46 -15.40
N ARG A 79 12.21 4.42 -14.57
CA ARG A 79 11.22 4.36 -13.47
C ARG A 79 11.50 5.42 -12.42
N THR A 80 12.76 5.61 -12.03
CA THR A 80 13.15 6.67 -11.09
C THR A 80 12.76 8.04 -11.63
N ALA A 81 13.11 8.35 -12.88
CA ALA A 81 12.76 9.62 -13.51
C ALA A 81 11.24 9.82 -13.59
N LEU A 82 10.48 8.78 -13.95
CA LEU A 82 9.01 8.83 -13.95
C LEU A 82 8.44 9.12 -12.55
N TYR A 83 8.98 8.50 -11.50
CA TYR A 83 8.50 8.70 -10.14
C TYR A 83 8.87 10.07 -9.58
N GLU A 84 10.03 10.63 -9.93
CA GLU A 84 10.36 12.02 -9.61
C GLU A 84 9.41 12.99 -10.31
N LEU A 85 9.09 12.71 -11.57
CA LEU A 85 8.10 13.46 -12.33
C LEU A 85 6.72 13.37 -11.66
N ALA A 86 6.31 12.19 -11.20
CA ALA A 86 5.05 12.01 -10.47
C ALA A 86 4.92 12.93 -9.26
N ILE A 87 5.98 13.05 -8.44
CA ILE A 87 6.01 13.94 -7.27
C ILE A 87 5.93 15.40 -7.68
N LYS A 88 6.70 15.80 -8.70
CA LYS A 88 6.69 17.17 -9.23
C LYS A 88 5.30 17.55 -9.76
N TYR A 89 4.64 16.64 -10.47
CA TYR A 89 3.29 16.85 -10.98
C TYR A 89 2.26 16.88 -9.86
N ALA A 90 2.34 15.97 -8.89
CA ALA A 90 1.46 15.96 -7.74
C ALA A 90 1.52 17.30 -6.98
N GLU A 91 2.72 17.81 -6.72
CA GLU A 91 2.89 19.12 -6.07
C GLU A 91 2.28 20.28 -6.86
N ARG A 92 2.29 20.19 -8.19
CA ARG A 92 1.75 21.25 -9.06
C ARG A 92 0.23 21.24 -9.14
N TYR A 93 -0.39 20.06 -9.08
CA TYR A 93 -1.79 19.88 -9.44
C TYR A 93 -2.70 19.43 -8.30
N LEU A 94 -2.15 18.93 -7.19
CA LEU A 94 -2.90 18.43 -6.05
C LEU A 94 -2.62 19.24 -4.80
N GLU A 95 -3.61 19.35 -3.93
CA GLU A 95 -3.42 20.00 -2.63
C GLU A 95 -2.53 19.13 -1.71
N PRO A 96 -1.73 19.75 -0.82
CA PRO A 96 -0.84 19.02 0.11
C PRO A 96 -1.55 17.91 0.91
N GLU A 97 -2.80 18.13 1.31
CA GLU A 97 -3.62 17.20 2.08
C GLU A 97 -4.06 16.00 1.23
N GLU A 98 -4.29 16.18 -0.07
CA GLU A 98 -4.64 15.10 -0.99
C GLU A 98 -3.45 14.16 -1.22
N ILE A 99 -2.26 14.74 -1.40
CA ILE A 99 -1.01 13.98 -1.53
C ILE A 99 -0.77 13.16 -0.26
N LEU A 100 -0.91 13.80 0.91
CA LEU A 100 -0.79 13.13 2.19
C LEU A 100 -1.81 11.98 2.31
N ALA A 101 -3.07 12.21 1.99
CA ALA A 101 -4.11 11.19 2.05
C ALA A 101 -3.79 9.98 1.16
N ILE A 102 -3.25 10.19 -0.04
CA ILE A 102 -2.84 9.11 -0.95
C ILE A 102 -1.67 8.30 -0.37
N ILE A 103 -0.67 8.96 0.21
CA ILE A 103 0.47 8.30 0.88
C ILE A 103 -0.05 7.41 2.01
N LEU A 104 -0.77 8.00 2.96
CA LEU A 104 -1.25 7.31 4.16
C LEU A 104 -2.20 6.16 3.82
N LEU A 105 -3.08 6.35 2.82
CA LEU A 105 -3.99 5.29 2.38
C LEU A 105 -3.24 4.14 1.69
N THR A 106 -2.16 4.43 0.98
CA THR A 106 -1.34 3.40 0.33
C THR A 106 -0.62 2.54 1.37
N GLU A 107 -0.02 3.16 2.39
CA GLU A 107 0.59 2.46 3.52
C GLU A 107 -0.43 1.61 4.28
N LYS A 108 -1.58 2.19 4.64
CA LYS A 108 -2.62 1.46 5.37
C LYS A 108 -3.17 0.27 4.58
N ARG A 109 -3.28 0.39 3.26
CA ARG A 109 -3.69 -0.72 2.38
C ARG A 109 -2.65 -1.82 2.39
N GLN A 110 -1.37 -1.47 2.39
CA GLN A 110 -0.30 -2.45 2.51
C GLN A 110 -0.38 -3.20 3.83
N LEU A 111 -0.57 -2.52 4.96
CA LEU A 111 -0.70 -3.18 6.26
C LEU A 111 -1.87 -4.17 6.31
N ALA A 112 -3.03 -3.79 5.76
CA ALA A 112 -4.18 -4.70 5.67
C ALA A 112 -3.90 -5.91 4.79
N PHE A 113 -3.19 -5.72 3.67
CA PHE A 113 -2.78 -6.80 2.78
C PHE A 113 -1.76 -7.73 3.45
N ASP A 114 -0.73 -7.18 4.09
CA ASP A 114 0.30 -7.94 4.79
C ASP A 114 -0.31 -8.76 5.93
N GLY A 115 -1.21 -8.17 6.73
CA GLY A 115 -1.93 -8.89 7.78
C GLY A 115 -2.84 -10.01 7.24
N ALA A 116 -3.52 -9.78 6.10
CA ALA A 116 -4.31 -10.83 5.46
C ALA A 116 -3.42 -11.96 4.91
N ARG A 117 -2.31 -11.62 4.23
CA ARG A 117 -1.34 -12.57 3.68
C ARG A 117 -0.72 -13.43 4.77
N MET A 118 -0.31 -12.82 5.88
CA MET A 118 0.24 -13.52 7.04
C MET A 118 -0.79 -14.43 7.72
N ALA A 119 -2.07 -14.03 7.73
CA ALA A 119 -3.13 -14.90 8.22
C ALA A 119 -3.40 -16.09 7.28
N GLU A 120 -3.27 -15.91 5.96
CA GLU A 120 -3.45 -17.00 4.99
C GLU A 120 -2.30 -18.01 5.01
N ASP A 121 -1.11 -17.57 5.40
CA ASP A 121 0.08 -18.41 5.51
C ASP A 121 0.08 -19.20 6.83
N VAL A 122 -0.07 -20.53 6.71
CA VAL A 122 -0.08 -21.45 7.85
C VAL A 122 1.29 -21.54 8.52
N GLU A 123 2.36 -21.19 7.82
CA GLU A 123 3.71 -21.22 8.40
C GLU A 123 4.02 -19.96 9.22
N THR A 124 3.24 -18.89 9.07
CA THR A 124 3.45 -17.66 9.84
C THR A 124 3.21 -17.91 11.33
N PRO A 125 4.22 -17.64 12.20
CA PRO A 125 4.08 -17.74 13.64
C PRO A 125 3.01 -16.79 14.19
N LEU A 126 2.22 -17.25 15.18
CA LEU A 126 1.16 -16.42 15.78
C LEU A 126 1.70 -15.10 16.40
N VAL A 127 2.94 -15.11 16.88
CA VAL A 127 3.61 -13.91 17.41
C VAL A 127 3.83 -12.86 16.33
N GLU A 128 4.35 -13.26 15.17
CA GLU A 128 4.56 -12.34 14.03
C GLU A 128 3.22 -11.84 13.48
N LEU A 129 2.21 -12.71 13.41
CA LEU A 129 0.86 -12.31 13.02
C LEU A 129 0.30 -11.27 13.99
N ARG A 130 0.45 -11.47 15.31
CA ARG A 130 0.01 -10.53 16.34
C ARG A 130 0.67 -9.17 16.17
N GLU A 131 2.00 -9.13 16.04
CA GLU A 131 2.75 -7.88 15.84
C GLU A 131 2.27 -7.13 14.59
N LYS A 132 2.01 -7.86 13.50
CA LYS A 132 1.47 -7.25 12.27
C LYS A 132 0.06 -6.67 12.47
N LEU A 133 -0.80 -7.35 13.23
CA LEU A 133 -2.15 -6.84 13.52
C LEU A 133 -2.09 -5.61 14.42
N GLN A 134 -1.18 -5.58 15.40
CA GLN A 134 -0.96 -4.41 16.25
C GLN A 134 -0.47 -3.22 15.42
N GLU A 135 0.54 -3.41 14.56
CA GLU A 135 1.02 -2.37 13.63
C GLU A 135 -0.13 -1.83 12.76
N PHE A 136 -0.99 -2.70 12.24
CA PHE A 136 -2.18 -2.29 11.48
C PHE A 136 -3.18 -1.46 12.29
N LEU A 137 -3.40 -1.81 13.56
CA LEU A 137 -4.37 -1.14 14.44
C LEU A 137 -3.83 0.20 14.98
N GLU A 138 -2.52 0.26 15.24
CA GLU A 138 -1.81 1.45 15.72
C GLU A 138 -1.48 2.44 14.61
N PHE A 139 -1.59 2.04 13.34
CA PHE A 139 -1.38 2.94 12.20
C PHE A 139 -2.39 4.10 12.21
N ALA A 140 -1.96 5.25 12.74
CA ALA A 140 -2.79 6.45 12.86
C ALA A 140 -2.04 7.73 12.46
N PRO A 141 -2.04 8.12 11.17
CA PRO A 141 -1.52 9.42 10.77
C PRO A 141 -2.59 10.48 10.46
N GLY A 142 -3.90 10.16 10.57
CA GLY A 142 -5.02 11.12 10.36
C GLY A 142 -6.24 10.55 9.64
N GLU A 143 -6.66 9.34 10.00
CA GLU A 143 -7.86 8.62 9.50
C GLU A 143 -7.91 8.28 8.01
N ALA A 144 -6.84 7.69 7.45
CA ALA A 144 -6.99 6.94 6.20
C ALA A 144 -8.06 5.84 6.38
N ILE A 145 -9.22 5.98 5.73
CA ILE A 145 -10.31 5.00 5.81
C ILE A 145 -10.11 3.96 4.72
N LEU A 146 -9.88 2.72 5.13
CA LEU A 146 -9.76 1.62 4.19
C LEU A 146 -11.12 1.29 3.55
N PRO A 147 -11.13 0.92 2.25
CA PRO A 147 -12.28 0.30 1.64
C PRO A 147 -12.76 -0.90 2.44
N ARG A 148 -14.08 -0.97 2.70
CA ARG A 148 -14.71 -2.06 3.48
C ARG A 148 -14.35 -3.45 2.96
N ALA A 149 -14.20 -3.60 1.63
CA ALA A 149 -13.84 -4.87 1.00
C ALA A 149 -12.48 -5.41 1.48
N LEU A 150 -11.46 -4.55 1.63
CA LEU A 150 -10.14 -4.97 2.12
C LEU A 150 -10.21 -5.44 3.57
N ILE A 151 -10.91 -4.69 4.43
CA ILE A 151 -11.10 -5.06 5.83
C ILE A 151 -11.85 -6.41 5.94
N ILE A 152 -12.86 -6.64 5.09
CA ILE A 152 -13.59 -7.91 5.05
C ILE A 152 -12.67 -9.07 4.63
N GLY A 153 -11.75 -8.84 3.70
CA GLY A 153 -10.73 -9.81 3.29
C GLY A 153 -9.84 -10.22 4.47
N THR A 154 -9.26 -9.25 5.18
CA THR A 154 -8.44 -9.49 6.37
C THR A 154 -9.21 -10.25 7.45
N ARG A 155 -10.46 -9.87 7.73
CA ARG A 155 -11.33 -10.61 8.68
C ARG A 155 -11.55 -12.06 8.25
N ALA A 156 -11.84 -12.29 6.97
CA ALA A 156 -12.06 -13.64 6.46
C ALA A 156 -10.80 -14.52 6.57
N ALA A 157 -9.62 -13.96 6.28
CA ALA A 157 -8.34 -14.64 6.44
C ALA A 157 -8.08 -15.01 7.91
N LEU A 158 -8.29 -14.08 8.84
CA LEU A 158 -8.12 -14.32 10.28
C LEU A 158 -9.09 -15.38 10.83
N ILE A 159 -10.37 -15.36 10.42
CA ILE A 159 -11.33 -16.41 10.79
C ILE A 159 -10.86 -17.76 10.27
N ARG A 160 -10.44 -17.83 9.00
CA ARG A 160 -9.96 -19.06 8.38
C ARG A 160 -8.77 -19.65 9.12
N ARG A 161 -7.84 -18.79 9.52
CA ARG A 161 -6.60 -19.16 10.21
C ARG A 161 -6.84 -19.61 11.64
N LEU A 162 -7.57 -18.82 12.41
CA LEU A 162 -7.65 -18.97 13.86
C LEU A 162 -8.87 -19.76 14.33
N LEU A 163 -9.94 -19.83 13.53
CA LEU A 163 -11.21 -20.44 13.94
C LEU A 163 -11.58 -21.64 13.05
N THR A 164 -11.89 -21.42 11.77
CA THR A 164 -12.41 -22.47 10.88
C THR A 164 -12.31 -22.09 9.41
N ASP A 165 -12.06 -23.06 8.53
CA ASP A 165 -12.08 -22.94 7.07
C ASP A 165 -13.46 -23.14 6.43
N GLN A 166 -14.49 -23.45 7.22
CA GLN A 166 -15.85 -23.64 6.72
C GLN A 166 -16.41 -22.34 6.14
N LEU A 167 -16.54 -22.28 4.81
CA LEU A 167 -17.00 -21.10 4.08
C LEU A 167 -18.34 -20.54 4.58
N PRO A 168 -19.37 -21.36 4.92
CA PRO A 168 -20.62 -20.84 5.46
C PRO A 168 -20.43 -20.11 6.79
N PHE A 169 -19.58 -20.62 7.68
CA PHE A 169 -19.25 -19.96 8.95
C PHE A 169 -18.52 -18.64 8.71
N ILE A 170 -17.47 -18.65 7.87
CA ILE A 170 -16.69 -17.45 7.54
C ILE A 170 -17.60 -16.36 6.94
N ALA A 171 -18.54 -16.74 6.07
CA ALA A 171 -19.45 -15.80 5.40
C ALA A 171 -20.33 -15.01 6.38
N VAL A 172 -20.71 -15.62 7.50
CA VAL A 172 -21.48 -14.99 8.58
C VAL A 172 -20.53 -14.24 9.53
N ALA A 173 -19.53 -14.94 10.07
CA ALA A 173 -18.67 -14.43 11.14
C ALA A 173 -17.95 -13.12 10.74
N LYS A 174 -17.45 -13.00 9.51
CA LYS A 174 -16.72 -11.79 9.03
C LYS A 174 -17.52 -10.48 9.11
N LYS A 175 -18.85 -10.57 9.26
CA LYS A 175 -19.75 -9.43 9.42
C LYS A 175 -19.78 -8.90 10.87
N PHE A 176 -19.44 -9.73 11.85
CA PHE A 176 -19.60 -9.45 13.27
C PHE A 176 -18.27 -9.28 14.01
N VAL A 177 -17.20 -9.93 13.55
CA VAL A 177 -15.87 -9.80 14.15
C VAL A 177 -15.05 -8.69 13.48
N ARG A 178 -14.18 -8.06 14.25
CA ARG A 178 -13.23 -7.02 13.83
C ARG A 178 -11.80 -7.55 13.91
N VAL A 179 -10.88 -6.88 13.22
CA VAL A 179 -9.45 -7.19 13.30
C VAL A 179 -8.93 -7.00 14.74
N SER A 180 -9.43 -5.98 15.46
CA SER A 180 -9.12 -5.74 16.88
C SER A 180 -9.49 -6.90 17.79
N ASP A 181 -10.57 -7.63 17.49
CA ASP A 181 -11.00 -8.76 18.32
C ASP A 181 -10.00 -9.92 18.20
N PHE A 182 -9.38 -10.10 17.03
CA PHE A 182 -8.31 -11.09 16.83
C PHE A 182 -6.98 -10.67 17.45
N ALA A 183 -6.61 -9.40 17.38
CA ALA A 183 -5.42 -8.89 18.06
C ALA A 183 -5.53 -9.12 19.57
N PHE A 184 -6.67 -8.72 20.16
CA PHE A 184 -6.96 -8.99 21.57
C PHE A 184 -6.87 -10.48 21.89
N LEU A 185 -7.43 -11.34 21.05
CA LEU A 185 -7.37 -12.78 21.26
C LEU A 185 -5.91 -13.30 21.24
N LEU A 186 -5.09 -12.84 20.29
CA LEU A 186 -3.70 -13.25 20.15
C LEU A 186 -2.83 -12.78 21.32
N ASP A 187 -3.19 -11.67 21.96
CA ASP A 187 -2.53 -11.19 23.19
C ASP A 187 -2.75 -12.12 24.40
N HIS A 188 -3.82 -12.93 24.36
CA HIS A 188 -4.22 -13.83 25.45
C HIS A 188 -3.98 -15.31 25.13
N LEU A 189 -3.35 -15.62 24.00
CA LEU A 189 -2.96 -16.99 23.63
C LEU A 189 -1.56 -17.32 24.14
N ILE A 190 -1.43 -18.51 24.76
CA ILE A 190 -0.12 -19.10 25.08
C ILE A 190 0.32 -19.89 23.84
N PRO A 191 1.43 -19.53 23.19
CA PRO A 191 1.96 -20.28 22.06
C PRO A 191 2.29 -21.72 22.46
N THR A 192 1.82 -22.69 21.68
CA THR A 192 2.32 -24.07 21.77
C THR A 192 3.53 -24.24 20.86
N GLU A 193 4.34 -25.28 21.06
CA GLU A 193 5.57 -25.51 20.26
C GLU A 193 5.33 -25.51 18.75
N GLY A 194 4.11 -25.87 18.31
CA GLY A 194 3.72 -25.85 16.91
C GLY A 194 3.36 -24.46 16.37
N ASN A 195 3.05 -23.47 17.22
CA ASN A 195 2.77 -22.06 16.90
C ASN A 195 1.87 -21.76 15.67
N GLN A 196 1.06 -22.74 15.23
CA GLN A 196 0.33 -22.75 13.96
C GLN A 196 -1.11 -23.29 14.08
N GLY A 197 -1.61 -23.50 15.31
CA GLY A 197 -2.89 -24.16 15.57
C GLY A 197 -4.13 -23.26 15.47
N ARG A 198 -5.29 -23.88 15.22
CA ARG A 198 -6.62 -23.25 15.36
C ARG A 198 -7.07 -23.27 16.82
N ILE A 199 -7.91 -22.33 17.19
CA ILE A 199 -8.49 -22.21 18.53
C ILE A 199 -9.65 -23.20 18.64
N GLY A 200 -9.65 -24.01 19.70
CA GLY A 200 -10.71 -24.98 19.96
C GLY A 200 -10.64 -26.25 19.10
N GLY A 201 -9.60 -26.40 18.26
CA GLY A 201 -9.26 -27.69 17.68
C GLY A 201 -8.66 -28.58 18.77
N LYS A 202 -9.23 -29.77 18.98
CA LYS A 202 -8.49 -30.81 19.70
C LYS A 202 -7.28 -31.16 18.83
N ALA A 203 -6.09 -31.13 19.40
CA ALA A 203 -4.87 -31.66 18.77
C ALA A 203 -5.07 -33.13 18.37
#